data_AF-J7KFW7-F1
#
_entry.id   AF-J7KFW7-F1
#
_cell.length_a   1.000
_cell.length_b   1.000
_cell.length_c   1.000
_cell.angle_alpha   90.00
_cell.angle_beta   90.00
_cell.angle_gamma   90.00
#
_symmetry.space_group_name_H-M   'P 1'
#
loop_
_entity.id
_entity.type
_entity.pdbx_description
1 polymer ?
#
loop_
_entity_poly.entity_id
_entity_poly.type
_entity_poly.pdbx_seq_one_letter_code
_entity_poly.pdbx_strand_id
1 'polypeptide(L)'
;MIERTKMADQLTVEIIAAIKNLAQSENGGRIPVAIGEITADSELTSLGIDSLALADVLWDLEQAYGIRIEMNTADAWSNLKNIGDVVEAVRGLIAKEA
;
A
#
# COMPACT_ATOMS: atom_id res chain seq x y z
N MET A 1 -11.47 24.60 7.01
CA MET A 1 -10.52 23.95 6.09
C MET A 1 -9.54 23.09 6.90
N ILE A 2 -9.89 21.85 7.27
CA ILE A 2 -8.98 20.98 8.08
C ILE A 2 -8.99 19.50 7.64
N GLU A 3 -9.65 19.12 6.54
CA GLU A 3 -9.85 17.69 6.21
C GLU A 3 -8.82 17.06 5.28
N ARG A 4 -8.02 17.86 4.53
CA ARG A 4 -7.11 17.28 3.52
C ARG A 4 -5.80 16.71 4.07
N THR A 5 -5.37 17.13 5.27
CA THR A 5 -4.12 16.63 5.88
C THR A 5 -4.38 15.31 6.61
N LYS A 6 -5.43 15.27 7.44
CA LYS A 6 -5.80 14.09 8.26
C LYS A 6 -6.04 12.81 7.45
N MET A 7 -6.55 12.97 6.23
CA MET A 7 -6.87 11.85 5.33
C MET A 7 -5.62 11.23 4.69
N ALA A 8 -4.58 12.04 4.41
CA ALA A 8 -3.31 11.55 3.88
C ALA A 8 -2.52 10.79 4.95
N ASP A 9 -2.57 11.28 6.19
CA ASP A 9 -1.99 10.59 7.35
C ASP A 9 -2.72 9.27 7.61
N GLN A 10 -4.05 9.26 7.52
CA GLN A 10 -4.85 8.04 7.71
C GLN A 10 -4.54 6.99 6.64
N LEU A 11 -4.54 7.37 5.36
CA LEU A 11 -4.24 6.45 4.26
C LEU A 11 -2.86 5.79 4.42
N THR A 12 -1.87 6.57 4.85
CA THR A 12 -0.53 6.08 5.18
C THR A 12 -0.58 5.02 6.28
N VAL A 13 -1.29 5.29 7.38
CA VAL A 13 -1.43 4.35 8.49
C VAL A 13 -2.13 3.06 8.05
N GLU A 14 -3.19 3.16 7.25
CA GLU A 14 -3.94 1.99 6.75
C GLU A 14 -3.08 1.13 5.81
N ILE A 15 -2.34 1.73 4.88
CA ILE A 15 -1.45 1.00 3.96
C ILE A 15 -0.31 0.33 4.74
N ILE A 16 0.29 1.03 5.70
CA ILE A 16 1.29 0.44 6.59
C ILE A 16 0.69 -0.72 7.38
N ALA A 17 -0.54 -0.59 7.88
CA ALA A 17 -1.22 -1.66 8.61
C ALA A 17 -1.51 -2.88 7.72
N ALA A 18 -1.95 -2.67 6.48
CA ALA A 18 -2.16 -3.74 5.50
C ALA A 18 -0.86 -4.49 5.21
N ILE A 19 0.24 -3.77 4.99
CA ILE A 19 1.57 -4.35 4.73
C ILE A 19 2.09 -5.12 5.95
N LYS A 20 1.87 -4.59 7.17
CA LYS A 20 2.17 -5.32 8.41
C LYS A 20 1.36 -6.61 8.52
N ASN A 21 0.08 -6.57 8.16
CA ASN A 21 -0.78 -7.74 8.19
C ASN A 21 -0.28 -8.83 7.23
N LEU A 22 0.18 -8.47 6.03
CA LEU A 22 0.79 -9.41 5.08
C LEU A 22 2.06 -10.07 5.63
N ALA A 23 2.85 -9.32 6.41
CA ALA A 23 4.03 -9.86 7.08
C ALA A 23 3.71 -10.72 8.31
N GLN A 24 2.58 -10.50 8.96
CA GLN A 24 2.15 -11.26 10.14
C GLN A 24 1.12 -12.36 9.82
N SER A 25 0.74 -12.51 8.55
CA SER A 25 -0.27 -13.47 8.11
C SER A 25 0.08 -14.88 8.58
N GLU A 26 -0.93 -15.59 9.11
CA GLU A 26 -0.83 -16.88 9.81
C GLU A 26 -0.19 -18.01 8.98
N ASN A 27 -0.01 -17.80 7.67
CA ASN A 27 0.67 -18.72 6.75
C ASN A 27 2.21 -18.61 6.78
N GLY A 28 2.78 -17.84 7.70
CA GLY A 28 4.18 -17.42 7.67
C GLY A 28 4.29 -16.21 6.76
N GLY A 29 4.63 -15.05 7.35
CA GLY A 29 4.67 -13.76 6.69
C GLY A 29 5.09 -13.82 5.22
N ARG A 30 4.22 -13.33 4.33
CA ARG A 30 4.44 -13.37 2.88
C ARG A 30 5.60 -12.48 2.43
N ILE A 31 5.98 -11.54 3.28
CA ILE A 31 7.15 -10.70 3.12
C ILE A 31 8.07 -10.89 4.32
N PRO A 32 9.41 -10.88 4.12
CA PRO A 32 10.40 -11.16 5.15
C PRO A 32 10.55 -10.05 6.21
N VAL A 33 9.54 -9.18 6.39
CA VAL A 33 9.71 -7.96 7.19
C VAL A 33 10.05 -8.32 8.64
N ALA A 34 11.27 -7.97 9.04
CA ALA A 34 11.58 -7.75 10.43
C ALA A 34 10.67 -6.59 10.88
N ILE A 35 9.89 -6.81 11.94
CA ILE A 35 8.93 -5.91 12.60
C ILE A 35 9.53 -4.57 13.12
N GLY A 36 10.38 -3.92 12.33
CA GLY A 36 10.90 -2.58 12.57
C GLY A 36 9.89 -1.50 12.22
N GLU A 37 10.34 -0.25 12.33
CA GLU A 37 9.53 0.92 12.03
C GLU A 37 9.34 1.07 10.50
N ILE A 38 8.20 0.61 9.99
CA ILE A 38 7.77 0.87 8.61
C ILE A 38 7.26 2.31 8.54
N THR A 39 7.84 3.11 7.64
CA THR A 39 7.48 4.51 7.40
C THR A 39 7.23 4.74 5.90
N ALA A 40 6.75 5.92 5.53
CA ALA A 40 6.55 6.27 4.11
C ALA A 40 7.85 6.16 3.27
N ASP A 41 9.00 6.41 3.87
CA ASP A 41 10.32 6.29 3.22
C ASP A 41 10.82 4.84 3.08
N SER A 42 10.13 3.87 3.70
CA SER A 42 10.55 2.47 3.61
C SER A 42 10.41 1.94 2.18
N GLU A 43 11.50 1.42 1.62
CA GLU A 43 11.50 0.81 0.29
C GLU A 43 10.75 -0.54 0.29
N LEU A 44 9.88 -0.74 -0.70
CA LEU A 44 9.06 -1.96 -0.85
C LEU A 44 9.96 -3.20 -0.99
N THR A 45 11.01 -3.09 -1.80
CA THR A 45 12.01 -4.15 -2.00
C THR A 45 12.79 -4.46 -0.72
N SER A 46 13.06 -3.46 0.12
CA SER A 46 13.72 -3.64 1.42
C SER A 46 12.81 -4.35 2.43
N LEU A 47 11.50 -4.12 2.34
CA LEU A 47 10.49 -4.86 3.11
C LEU A 47 10.26 -6.28 2.55
N GLY A 48 10.85 -6.59 1.38
CA GLY A 48 10.69 -7.83 0.63
C GLY A 48 9.31 -8.00 0.01
N ILE A 49 8.68 -6.88 -0.37
CA ILE A 49 7.46 -6.86 -1.16
C ILE A 49 7.87 -7.06 -2.62
N ASP A 50 7.75 -8.31 -3.09
CA ASP A 50 7.89 -8.67 -4.51
C ASP A 50 6.59 -8.39 -5.29
N SER A 51 6.61 -8.58 -6.61
CA SER A 51 5.45 -8.41 -7.49
C SER A 51 4.23 -9.25 -7.07
N LEU A 52 4.43 -10.42 -6.47
CA LEU A 52 3.35 -11.25 -5.93
C LEU A 52 2.75 -10.64 -4.65
N ALA A 53 3.61 -10.20 -3.72
CA ALA A 53 3.16 -9.55 -2.50
C ALA A 53 2.47 -8.21 -2.81
N LEU A 54 2.96 -7.47 -3.81
CA LEU A 54 2.32 -6.27 -4.31
C LEU A 54 0.94 -6.60 -4.90
N ALA A 55 0.77 -7.69 -5.66
CA ALA A 55 -0.53 -8.12 -6.16
C ALA A 55 -1.54 -8.44 -5.03
N ASP A 56 -1.09 -9.06 -3.94
CA ASP A 56 -1.91 -9.27 -2.74
C ASP A 56 -2.26 -7.93 -2.06
N VAL A 57 -1.30 -7.01 -1.88
CA VAL A 57 -1.56 -5.65 -1.35
C VAL A 57 -2.62 -4.94 -2.20
N LEU A 58 -2.46 -4.99 -3.52
CA LEU A 58 -3.40 -4.38 -4.46
C LEU A 58 -4.79 -4.95 -4.26
N TRP A 59 -4.91 -6.27 -4.18
CA TRP A 59 -6.18 -6.95 -3.94
C TRP A 59 -6.83 -6.53 -2.61
N ASP A 60 -6.07 -6.51 -1.52
CA ASP A 60 -6.54 -6.05 -0.20
C ASP A 60 -7.02 -4.59 -0.25
N LEU A 61 -6.28 -3.70 -0.93
CA LEU A 61 -6.67 -2.30 -1.11
C LEU A 61 -7.92 -2.16 -1.98
N GLU A 62 -8.03 -2.97 -3.03
CA GLU A 62 -9.20 -3.03 -3.90
C GLU A 62 -10.47 -3.38 -3.10
N GLN A 63 -10.38 -4.36 -2.20
CA GLN A 63 -11.48 -4.74 -1.31
C GLN A 63 -11.73 -3.71 -0.19
N ALA A 64 -10.67 -3.16 0.42
CA ALA A 64 -10.77 -2.24 1.56
C ALA A 64 -11.36 -0.88 1.18
N TYR A 65 -10.98 -0.36 0.02
CA TYR A 65 -11.44 0.95 -0.46
C TYR A 65 -12.56 0.84 -1.50
N GLY A 66 -12.85 -0.37 -2.00
CA GLY A 66 -13.88 -0.59 -3.02
C GLY A 66 -13.55 0.05 -4.38
N ILE A 67 -12.28 0.37 -4.61
CA ILE A 67 -11.77 0.91 -5.88
C ILE A 67 -11.56 -0.23 -6.88
N ARG A 68 -11.60 0.03 -8.19
CA ARG A 68 -11.14 -0.95 -9.20
C ARG A 68 -9.78 -0.56 -9.75
N ILE A 69 -8.78 -1.42 -9.56
CA ILE A 69 -7.44 -1.17 -10.07
C ILE A 69 -7.42 -1.58 -11.55
N GLU A 70 -7.73 -0.63 -12.44
CA GLU A 70 -7.62 -0.87 -13.89
C GLU A 70 -6.16 -1.12 -14.29
N MET A 71 -5.92 -1.90 -15.36
CA MET A 71 -4.58 -2.15 -15.92
C MET A 71 -3.77 -0.88 -16.18
N ASN A 72 -4.42 0.26 -16.45
CA ASN A 72 -3.75 1.55 -16.61
C ASN A 72 -3.08 2.02 -15.30
N THR A 73 -3.66 1.66 -14.16
CA THR A 73 -3.09 1.93 -12.83
C THR A 73 -2.11 0.86 -12.40
N ALA A 74 -2.26 -0.40 -12.85
CA ALA A 74 -1.25 -1.47 -12.66
C ALA A 74 0.19 -1.01 -13.00
N ASP A 75 0.33 -0.19 -14.05
CA ASP A 75 1.61 0.40 -14.47
C ASP A 75 2.17 1.41 -13.44
N ALA A 76 1.29 2.19 -12.80
CA ALA A 76 1.68 3.09 -11.71
C ALA A 76 2.21 2.30 -10.51
N TRP A 77 1.65 1.13 -10.21
CA TRP A 77 2.10 0.28 -9.12
C TRP A 77 3.44 -0.40 -9.38
N SER A 78 3.75 -0.67 -10.65
CA SER A 78 5.05 -1.21 -11.07
C SER A 78 6.20 -0.22 -10.87
N ASN A 79 5.90 1.09 -10.82
CA ASN A 79 6.90 2.15 -10.63
C ASN A 79 7.13 2.53 -9.15
N LEU A 80 6.39 1.94 -8.21
CA LEU A 80 6.47 2.30 -6.80
C LEU A 80 7.75 1.74 -6.18
N LYS A 81 8.46 2.59 -5.45
CA LYS A 81 9.73 2.21 -4.81
C LYS A 81 9.58 2.13 -3.31
N ASN A 82 8.81 3.03 -2.72
CA ASN A 82 8.59 3.10 -1.29
C ASN A 82 7.10 3.14 -0.92
N ILE A 83 6.81 3.05 0.37
CA ILE A 83 5.46 3.11 0.92
C ILE A 83 4.78 4.44 0.56
N GLY A 84 5.51 5.56 0.56
CA GLY A 84 5.00 6.87 0.18
C GLY A 84 4.43 6.89 -1.25
N ASP A 85 5.13 6.27 -2.20
CA ASP A 85 4.65 6.11 -3.57
C ASP A 85 3.31 5.33 -3.59
N VAL A 86 3.21 4.24 -2.81
CA VAL A 86 1.96 3.45 -2.68
C VAL A 86 0.82 4.32 -2.17
N VAL A 87 1.08 5.13 -1.13
CA VAL A 87 0.09 6.05 -0.55
C VAL A 87 -0.38 7.05 -1.59
N GLU A 88 0.53 7.68 -2.33
CA GLU A 88 0.18 8.64 -3.36
C GLU A 88 -0.61 8.00 -4.52
N ALA A 89 -0.23 6.78 -4.93
CA ALA A 89 -0.93 6.02 -5.96
C ALA A 89 -2.38 5.69 -5.54
N VAL A 90 -2.57 5.17 -4.32
CA VAL A 90 -3.90 4.85 -3.77
C VAL A 90 -4.73 6.11 -3.62
N ARG A 91 -4.12 7.21 -3.16
CA ARG A 91 -4.79 8.50 -3.03
C ARG A 91 -5.27 9.02 -4.38
N GLY A 92 -4.43 8.90 -5.41
CA GLY A 92 -4.78 9.28 -6.78
C GLY A 92 -5.94 8.47 -7.32
N LEU A 93 -5.99 7.17 -7.01
CA LEU A 93 -7.08 6.27 -7.36
C LEU A 93 -8.40 6.63 -6.66
N ILE A 94 -8.38 6.77 -5.33
CA ILE A 94 -9.56 7.19 -4.56
C ILE A 94 -10.08 8.53 -5.06
N ALA A 95 -9.18 9.49 -5.35
CA ALA A 95 -9.58 10.80 -5.87
C ALA A 95 -10.12 10.76 -7.31
N LYS A 96 -9.83 9.71 -8.08
CA LYS A 96 -10.35 9.50 -9.43
C LYS A 96 -11.72 8.79 -9.42
N GLU A 97 -11.95 7.93 -8.43
CA GLU A 97 -13.20 7.18 -8.24
C GLU A 97 -14.25 7.94 -7.40
N ALA A 98 -13.85 8.97 -6.64
CA ALA A 98 -14.72 9.83 -5.82
C ALA A 98 -15.39 10.96 -6.63
#